data_AF-A0A445IBP0-F1
#
_entry.id   AF-A0A445IBP0-F1
#
_cell.length_a   1.000
_cell.length_b   1.000
_cell.length_c   1.000
_cell.angle_alpha   90.00
_cell.angle_beta   90.00
_cell.angle_gamma   90.00
#
_symmetry.space_group_name_H-M   'P 1'
#
loop_
_entity.id
_entity.type
_entity.pdbx_description
1 polymer ?
#
loop_
_entity_poly.entity_id
_entity_poly.type
_entity_poly.pdbx_seq_one_letter_code
_entity_poly.pdbx_strand_id
1 'polypeptide(L)'
;MAAAMTTCSSAIAAASETLAKPASTRTFSATNLALQSSSSKLGFKSLRLRRCAAASGSALGARMVSVPAVKAPALLDFDTKVFKKEKINLAGHDEYIVKGGRDLFHLLPDAFKGIKQIGVIGWGSQGPAQAQNLRDSLAEAKSDIVVKIGLRKGSRSFAEARAAGFSEENGTLGDIWETVSGSDLVMLLISDSAQADNYEKILSHMKPNSILGLSHGFLLGHLQSLGLDFPKNISVIAVCPKGMGPSVRRLYVQGKEINGAGINASFAVHQDVDGRATDVALGWSVALGSPFTFATTLEQEYRSDIFGERGILLGAVHGVVESLFRRYTENGMNEDLAYKNTVESITGIISKTISTKGMLAVYNALSEDEKREFEKAYSASFYPCMEILYECYEDVASGSEIRSVVLAGRRFYEKEGLPAFPMGNIDQTRMWKVGERVRSTRPAGDQGPLYPFTAGVFVALMMAQIEILRKKGHSYSEIINESVIEAVDSLNPFMHARGVSFMVDNCSTTARLGSRKWAPRFDYILTQQAMVAVDNGTPINRDLISNFLSDPVHGAIKVCAELRPTVDISVPPDADFVRPELRSSN
;
A
#
# COMPACT_ATOMS: atom_id res chain seq x y z
N MET A 1 31.25 -41.25 31.83
CA MET A 1 32.63 -41.39 32.33
C MET A 1 33.35 -40.06 32.13
N ALA A 2 33.97 -39.55 33.20
CA ALA A 2 34.96 -38.44 33.31
C ALA A 2 34.68 -37.12 32.55
N ALA A 3 34.28 -36.01 33.19
CA ALA A 3 34.98 -35.14 34.16
C ALA A 3 36.06 -34.23 33.55
N ALA A 4 35.85 -32.90 33.59
CA ALA A 4 36.80 -31.91 34.14
C ALA A 4 36.17 -30.50 34.18
N MET A 5 36.10 -29.95 35.39
CA MET A 5 35.79 -28.56 35.77
C MET A 5 37.04 -27.68 35.72
N THR A 6 36.86 -26.35 35.62
CA THR A 6 37.56 -25.29 36.42
C THR A 6 37.03 -23.91 35.94
N THR A 7 36.17 -23.17 36.66
CA THR A 7 36.37 -22.24 37.80
C THR A 7 37.44 -21.15 37.61
N CYS A 8 37.02 -19.88 37.66
CA CYS A 8 37.56 -18.88 38.60
C CYS A 8 36.61 -17.68 38.74
N SER A 9 36.34 -17.35 40.00
CA SER A 9 35.52 -16.23 40.46
C SER A 9 36.41 -15.14 41.07
N SER A 10 35.85 -13.93 41.06
CA SER A 10 35.91 -12.86 42.08
C SER A 10 37.24 -12.15 42.40
N ALA A 11 37.20 -10.81 42.39
CA ALA A 11 37.22 -10.04 43.63
C ALA A 11 36.89 -8.54 43.42
N ILE A 12 36.12 -8.02 44.37
CA ILE A 12 35.68 -6.65 44.60
C ILE A 12 36.79 -5.90 45.34
N ALA A 13 36.94 -4.58 45.11
CA ALA A 13 37.43 -3.67 46.15
C ALA A 13 36.86 -2.25 45.94
N ALA A 14 36.23 -1.75 47.00
CA ALA A 14 35.72 -0.40 47.15
C ALA A 14 36.80 0.53 47.72
N ALA A 15 36.66 1.84 47.51
CA ALA A 15 37.20 2.87 48.40
C ALA A 15 36.34 4.13 48.36
N SER A 16 36.18 4.72 49.54
CA SER A 16 35.30 5.81 49.97
C SER A 16 36.10 7.09 50.27
N GLU A 17 35.38 8.18 50.55
CA GLU A 17 35.76 9.43 51.26
C GLU A 17 36.15 10.64 50.38
N THR A 18 35.78 11.90 50.66
CA THR A 18 34.97 12.56 51.71
C THR A 18 34.57 13.99 51.26
N LEU A 19 33.66 14.60 52.04
CA LEU A 19 32.94 15.87 51.94
C LEU A 19 33.74 17.20 51.81
N ALA A 20 33.10 18.20 51.16
CA ALA A 20 33.06 19.60 51.61
C ALA A 20 31.77 20.33 51.12
N LYS A 21 31.14 21.12 52.00
CA LYS A 21 29.96 22.02 51.83
C LYS A 21 30.40 23.48 52.19
N PRO A 22 29.54 24.54 52.19
CA PRO A 22 28.67 25.10 51.15
C PRO A 22 28.77 26.67 51.04
N ALA A 23 28.24 27.29 49.97
CA ALA A 23 27.82 28.71 49.90
C ALA A 23 27.10 28.92 48.54
N SER A 24 26.07 29.72 48.29
CA SER A 24 25.36 30.76 49.04
C SER A 24 23.95 30.90 48.46
N THR A 25 23.03 31.31 49.33
CA THR A 25 21.62 31.64 49.08
C THR A 25 21.48 32.92 48.24
N ARG A 26 20.60 32.90 47.22
CA ARG A 26 19.99 34.13 46.68
C ARG A 26 18.47 34.01 46.73
N THR A 27 17.91 34.97 47.45
CA THR A 27 16.51 35.29 47.71
C THR A 27 15.78 35.68 46.43
N PHE A 28 14.59 35.10 46.19
CA PHE A 28 13.61 35.64 45.25
C PHE A 28 12.60 36.49 46.02
N SER A 29 12.53 37.77 45.65
CA SER A 29 11.58 38.74 46.18
C SER A 29 10.23 38.58 45.47
N ALA A 30 9.17 38.45 46.27
CA ALA A 30 7.79 38.54 45.84
C ALA A 30 7.44 40.00 45.51
N THR A 31 6.87 40.24 44.33
CA THR A 31 6.14 41.47 44.02
C THR A 31 4.81 41.15 43.38
N ASN A 32 3.76 41.63 44.04
CA ASN A 32 2.37 41.63 43.61
C ASN A 32 2.20 42.41 42.31
N LEU A 33 1.45 41.87 41.35
CA LEU A 33 0.87 42.66 40.27
C LEU A 33 -0.63 42.40 40.18
N ALA A 34 -1.36 43.44 40.54
CA ALA A 34 -2.80 43.55 40.55
C ALA A 34 -3.36 43.64 39.12
N LEU A 35 -4.55 43.07 38.94
CA LEU A 35 -5.40 43.32 37.78
C LEU A 35 -5.79 44.81 37.72
N GLN A 36 -5.48 45.47 36.60
CA GLN A 36 -6.15 46.69 36.19
C GLN A 36 -6.68 46.54 34.76
N SER A 37 -7.98 46.76 34.66
CA SER A 37 -8.77 46.83 33.44
C SER A 37 -8.52 48.16 32.72
N SER A 38 -8.11 48.10 31.45
CA SER A 38 -8.10 49.25 30.56
C SER A 38 -9.15 49.06 29.47
N SER A 39 -10.15 49.93 29.50
CA SER A 39 -11.18 50.10 28.49
C SER A 39 -10.64 50.89 27.30
N SER A 40 -10.89 50.42 26.08
CA SER A 40 -10.77 51.24 24.87
C SER A 40 -12.03 51.09 24.02
N LYS A 41 -12.70 52.24 23.83
CA LYS A 41 -13.89 52.44 23.01
C LYS A 41 -13.52 52.38 21.54
N LEU A 42 -14.29 51.69 20.71
CA LEU A 42 -14.39 51.97 19.27
C LEU A 42 -15.81 51.65 18.74
N GLY A 43 -16.50 52.76 18.42
CA GLY A 43 -17.67 52.98 17.56
C GLY A 43 -18.57 51.82 17.11
N PHE A 44 -19.79 51.79 17.64
CA PHE A 44 -20.96 51.20 16.99
C PHE A 44 -21.47 52.12 15.88
N LYS A 45 -21.57 51.61 14.64
CA LYS A 45 -22.47 52.16 13.61
C LYS A 45 -23.70 51.27 13.49
N SER A 46 -24.84 51.91 13.68
CA SER A 46 -26.21 51.42 13.54
C SER A 46 -26.49 50.81 12.16
N LEU A 47 -27.18 49.67 12.14
CA LEU A 47 -28.03 49.26 11.03
C LEU A 47 -29.35 48.66 11.56
N ARG A 48 -30.41 49.26 11.05
CA ARG A 48 -31.84 49.18 11.39
C ARG A 48 -32.41 47.78 11.62
N LEU A 49 -33.22 47.67 12.69
CA LEU A 49 -34.28 46.67 12.81
C LEU A 49 -35.34 46.87 11.70
N ARG A 50 -35.74 45.78 11.06
CA ARG A 50 -37.06 45.62 10.44
C ARG A 50 -37.72 44.36 11.04
N ARG A 51 -38.96 44.52 11.50
CA ARG A 51 -39.74 43.55 12.27
C ARG A 51 -40.51 42.59 11.35
N CYS A 52 -40.57 41.33 11.80
CA CYS A 52 -41.62 40.30 11.66
C CYS A 52 -42.13 39.86 10.27
N ALA A 53 -42.06 38.54 10.04
CA ALA A 53 -43.24 37.70 9.75
C ALA A 53 -42.93 36.23 10.07
N ALA A 54 -43.83 35.57 10.79
CA ALA A 54 -43.84 34.14 11.00
C ALA A 54 -44.37 33.43 9.74
N ALA A 55 -43.75 32.33 9.33
CA ALA A 55 -44.33 31.39 8.39
C ALA A 55 -43.87 29.96 8.74
N SER A 56 -44.86 29.09 8.69
CA SER A 56 -44.93 27.65 8.94
C SER A 56 -43.89 26.81 8.18
N GLY A 57 -43.64 25.61 8.72
CA GLY A 57 -42.60 24.69 8.29
C GLY A 57 -42.69 24.22 6.84
N SER A 58 -41.51 23.87 6.31
CA SER A 58 -41.33 22.98 5.18
C SER A 58 -40.07 22.15 5.44
N ALA A 59 -40.13 20.87 5.09
CA ALA A 59 -39.03 19.91 5.16
C ALA A 59 -37.71 20.49 4.62
N LEU A 60 -36.62 20.22 5.35
CA LEU A 60 -35.26 20.44 4.90
C LEU A 60 -34.96 19.48 3.74
N GLY A 61 -35.35 19.86 2.53
CA GLY A 61 -34.78 19.28 1.32
C GLY A 61 -33.29 19.60 1.31
N ALA A 62 -32.46 18.56 1.34
CA ALA A 62 -31.02 18.66 1.16
C ALA A 62 -30.75 19.41 -0.16
N ARG A 63 -30.32 20.66 -0.05
CA ARG A 63 -29.89 21.46 -1.19
C ARG A 63 -28.62 20.80 -1.72
N MET A 64 -28.66 20.28 -2.95
CA MET A 64 -27.48 19.82 -3.66
C MET A 64 -26.39 20.89 -3.56
N VAL A 65 -25.36 20.60 -2.78
CA VAL A 65 -24.09 21.32 -2.85
C VAL A 65 -23.57 21.00 -4.25
N SER A 66 -23.40 22.03 -5.08
CA SER A 66 -22.85 21.89 -6.43
C SER A 66 -21.54 21.10 -6.35
N VAL A 67 -21.57 19.88 -6.89
CA VAL A 67 -20.40 19.01 -6.98
C VAL A 67 -19.31 19.79 -7.73
N PRO A 68 -18.07 19.89 -7.21
CA PRO A 68 -16.97 20.50 -7.95
C PRO A 68 -16.83 19.81 -9.32
N ALA A 69 -16.56 20.60 -10.36
CA ALA A 69 -16.31 20.06 -11.69
C ALA A 69 -15.24 18.95 -11.61
N VAL A 70 -15.54 17.77 -12.17
CA VAL A 70 -14.59 16.66 -12.24
C VAL A 70 -13.36 17.15 -12.99
N LYS A 71 -12.22 17.21 -12.29
CA LYS A 71 -10.94 17.55 -12.91
C LYS A 71 -10.63 16.43 -13.90
N ALA A 72 -10.56 16.75 -15.19
CA ALA A 72 -10.22 15.75 -16.20
C ALA A 72 -8.90 15.07 -15.81
N PRO A 73 -8.77 13.73 -15.92
CA PRO A 73 -7.51 13.04 -15.66
C PRO A 73 -6.42 13.69 -16.50
N ALA A 74 -5.27 13.98 -15.90
CA ALA A 74 -4.13 14.47 -16.66
C ALA A 74 -3.70 13.38 -17.64
N LEU A 75 -3.75 13.66 -18.94
CA LEU A 75 -3.23 12.75 -19.96
C LEU A 75 -1.70 12.68 -19.80
N LEU A 76 -1.20 11.58 -19.23
CA LEU A 76 0.23 11.32 -19.14
C LEU A 76 0.67 10.55 -20.39
N ASP A 77 1.50 11.20 -21.19
CA ASP A 77 2.19 10.57 -22.32
C ASP A 77 3.70 10.53 -22.04
N PHE A 78 4.40 9.61 -22.70
CA PHE A 78 5.83 9.41 -22.56
C PHE A 78 6.46 8.98 -23.88
N ASP A 79 7.74 9.29 -24.05
CA ASP A 79 8.52 8.87 -25.21
C ASP A 79 9.51 7.76 -24.83
N THR A 80 9.47 6.69 -25.59
CA THR A 80 10.35 5.52 -25.48
C THR A 80 11.01 5.28 -26.83
N LYS A 81 12.31 5.03 -26.82
CA LYS A 81 13.06 4.69 -28.05
C LYS A 81 13.26 3.18 -28.19
N VAL A 82 13.04 2.42 -27.12
CA VAL A 82 13.35 0.99 -27.05
C VAL A 82 12.08 0.14 -27.11
N PHE A 83 11.07 0.50 -26.33
CA PHE A 83 9.84 -0.28 -26.19
C PHE A 83 8.70 0.24 -27.05
N LYS A 84 7.80 -0.66 -27.45
CA LYS A 84 6.57 -0.32 -28.16
C LYS A 84 5.56 0.29 -27.19
N LYS A 85 5.25 1.57 -27.39
CA LYS A 85 4.14 2.26 -26.73
C LYS A 85 2.81 1.83 -27.37
N GLU A 86 1.87 1.38 -26.55
CA GLU A 86 0.51 1.04 -26.98
C GLU A 86 -0.51 1.95 -26.32
N LYS A 87 -1.56 2.31 -27.06
CA LYS A 87 -2.66 3.13 -26.57
C LYS A 87 -3.83 2.24 -26.21
N ILE A 88 -4.41 2.45 -25.03
CA ILE A 88 -5.64 1.81 -24.56
C ILE A 88 -6.71 2.87 -24.31
N ASN A 89 -7.98 2.49 -24.41
CA ASN A 89 -9.10 3.38 -24.09
C ASN A 89 -9.85 2.82 -22.88
N LEU A 90 -9.88 3.59 -21.80
CA LEU A 90 -10.53 3.24 -20.55
C LEU A 90 -11.67 4.23 -20.30
N ALA A 91 -12.90 3.78 -20.49
CA ALA A 91 -14.09 4.61 -20.28
C ALA A 91 -14.05 5.95 -21.05
N GLY A 92 -13.56 5.93 -22.31
CA GLY A 92 -13.43 7.13 -23.13
C GLY A 92 -12.15 7.94 -22.92
N HIS A 93 -11.25 7.49 -22.04
CA HIS A 93 -9.97 8.13 -21.77
C HIS A 93 -8.85 7.33 -22.43
N ASP A 94 -8.07 7.96 -23.30
CA ASP A 94 -6.88 7.35 -23.88
C ASP A 94 -5.75 7.35 -22.83
N GLU A 95 -5.11 6.20 -22.64
CA GLU A 95 -3.92 6.04 -21.79
C GLU A 95 -2.84 5.27 -22.57
N TYR A 96 -1.58 5.48 -22.23
CA TYR A 96 -0.45 4.81 -22.86
C TYR A 96 0.20 3.79 -21.91
N ILE A 97 0.51 2.62 -22.46
CA ILE A 97 1.16 1.51 -21.75
C ILE A 97 2.32 0.94 -22.56
N VAL A 98 3.16 0.17 -21.88
CA VAL A 98 4.06 -0.81 -22.49
C VAL A 98 3.65 -2.19 -22.00
N LYS A 99 3.37 -3.12 -22.92
CA LYS A 99 3.17 -4.54 -22.56
C LYS A 99 4.52 -5.17 -22.25
N GLY A 100 4.57 -5.99 -21.21
CA GLY A 100 5.76 -6.80 -20.91
C GLY A 100 5.73 -8.15 -21.62
N GLY A 101 6.76 -8.93 -21.35
CA GLY A 101 6.95 -10.25 -21.93
C GLY A 101 8.42 -10.65 -21.88
N ARG A 102 8.69 -11.95 -21.77
CA ARG A 102 10.08 -12.46 -21.76
C ARG A 102 10.74 -12.30 -23.12
N ASP A 103 9.95 -12.31 -24.18
CA ASP A 103 10.36 -11.99 -25.54
C ASP A 103 11.00 -10.59 -25.66
N LEU A 104 10.72 -9.66 -24.73
CA LEU A 104 11.29 -8.32 -24.73
C LEU A 104 12.66 -8.22 -24.04
N PHE A 105 13.17 -9.28 -23.40
CA PHE A 105 14.40 -9.18 -22.61
C PHE A 105 15.64 -8.84 -23.45
N HIS A 106 15.64 -9.19 -24.74
CA HIS A 106 16.71 -8.81 -25.66
C HIS A 106 16.88 -7.29 -25.83
N LEU A 107 15.89 -6.49 -25.45
CA LEU A 107 15.91 -5.03 -25.49
C LEU A 107 16.53 -4.40 -24.22
N LEU A 108 16.71 -5.17 -23.15
CA LEU A 108 17.21 -4.65 -21.88
C LEU A 108 18.61 -4.00 -21.97
N PRO A 109 19.58 -4.51 -22.77
CA PRO A 109 20.86 -3.84 -22.94
C PRO A 109 20.74 -2.41 -23.52
N ASP A 110 19.81 -2.20 -24.45
CA ASP A 110 19.55 -0.88 -25.03
C ASP A 110 18.83 0.04 -24.04
N ALA A 111 17.83 -0.50 -23.32
CA ALA A 111 17.12 0.23 -22.28
C ALA A 111 18.04 0.70 -21.14
N PHE A 112 19.01 -0.13 -20.76
CA PHE A 112 19.98 0.15 -19.70
C PHE A 112 21.31 0.72 -20.22
N LYS A 113 21.32 1.35 -21.40
CA LYS A 113 22.52 1.97 -21.94
C LYS A 113 23.15 2.95 -20.95
N GLY A 114 24.43 2.73 -20.65
CA GLY A 114 25.18 3.54 -19.68
C GLY A 114 25.05 3.09 -18.22
N ILE A 115 24.30 2.01 -17.94
CA ILE A 115 24.26 1.36 -16.64
C ILE A 115 25.21 0.17 -16.68
N LYS A 116 26.14 0.08 -15.72
CA LYS A 116 27.03 -1.08 -15.51
C LYS A 116 26.70 -1.81 -14.22
N GLN A 117 26.26 -1.07 -13.20
CA GLN A 117 25.82 -1.63 -11.93
C GLN A 117 24.47 -1.06 -11.50
N ILE A 118 23.55 -1.97 -11.17
CA ILE A 118 22.27 -1.68 -10.51
C ILE A 118 22.44 -2.00 -9.02
N GLY A 119 22.35 -0.98 -8.18
CA GLY A 119 22.43 -1.11 -6.72
C GLY A 119 21.05 -1.29 -6.11
N VAL A 120 20.72 -2.48 -5.62
CA VAL A 120 19.47 -2.74 -4.91
C VAL A 120 19.69 -2.55 -3.41
N ILE A 121 19.13 -1.48 -2.86
CA ILE A 121 19.39 -1.07 -1.48
C ILE A 121 18.27 -1.57 -0.57
N GLY A 122 18.60 -2.48 0.34
CA GLY A 122 17.65 -3.10 1.27
C GLY A 122 17.16 -4.50 0.86
N TRP A 123 16.71 -5.26 1.86
CA TRP A 123 16.24 -6.64 1.71
C TRP A 123 14.97 -6.86 2.54
N GLY A 124 13.96 -6.03 2.26
CA GLY A 124 12.61 -6.10 2.85
C GLY A 124 11.68 -7.03 2.05
N SER A 125 10.53 -6.52 1.62
CA SER A 125 9.58 -7.26 0.77
C SER A 125 9.93 -7.14 -0.73
N GLN A 126 10.12 -5.91 -1.23
CA GLN A 126 10.43 -5.66 -2.64
C GLN A 126 11.88 -6.02 -3.03
N GLY A 127 12.85 -5.71 -2.16
CA GLY A 127 14.29 -5.95 -2.41
C GLY A 127 14.63 -7.36 -2.92
N PRO A 128 14.25 -8.44 -2.19
CA PRO A 128 14.54 -9.81 -2.61
C PRO A 128 13.90 -10.16 -3.96
N ALA A 129 12.66 -9.75 -4.19
CA ALA A 129 11.92 -10.08 -5.42
C ALA A 129 12.52 -9.38 -6.63
N GLN A 130 12.71 -8.07 -6.54
CA GLN A 130 13.20 -7.27 -7.66
C GLN A 130 14.65 -7.59 -7.99
N ALA A 131 15.52 -7.79 -7.00
CA ALA A 131 16.90 -8.19 -7.24
C ALA A 131 17.00 -9.52 -8.00
N GLN A 132 16.23 -10.53 -7.58
CA GLN A 132 16.23 -11.83 -8.24
C GLN A 132 15.63 -11.78 -9.65
N ASN A 133 14.54 -11.04 -9.84
CA ASN A 133 13.93 -10.90 -11.18
C ASN A 133 14.86 -10.16 -12.13
N LEU A 134 15.47 -9.04 -11.71
CA LEU A 134 16.46 -8.31 -12.50
C LEU A 134 17.65 -9.19 -12.88
N ARG A 135 18.22 -9.91 -11.90
CA ARG A 135 19.34 -10.84 -12.17
C ARG A 135 18.95 -11.89 -13.20
N ASP A 136 17.79 -12.54 -13.02
CA ASP A 136 17.32 -13.59 -13.92
C ASP A 136 17.08 -13.04 -15.34
N SER A 137 16.42 -11.89 -15.48
CA SER A 137 16.13 -11.24 -16.78
C SER A 137 17.39 -10.77 -17.49
N LEU A 138 18.35 -10.18 -16.76
CA LEU A 138 19.62 -9.73 -17.33
C LEU A 138 20.50 -10.90 -17.80
N ALA A 139 20.49 -12.01 -17.05
CA ALA A 139 21.20 -13.23 -17.44
C ALA A 139 20.62 -13.82 -18.75
N GLU A 140 19.29 -13.82 -18.90
CA GLU A 140 18.62 -14.26 -20.13
C GLU A 140 18.85 -13.32 -21.30
N ALA A 141 18.90 -12.01 -21.05
CA ALA A 141 19.30 -10.99 -22.02
C ALA A 141 20.81 -11.03 -22.37
N LYS A 142 21.60 -11.88 -21.69
CA LYS A 142 23.07 -11.95 -21.80
C LYS A 142 23.75 -10.60 -21.57
N SER A 143 23.20 -9.80 -20.66
CA SER A 143 23.75 -8.52 -20.23
C SER A 143 24.88 -8.72 -19.23
N ASP A 144 25.89 -7.84 -19.27
CA ASP A 144 27.02 -7.78 -18.34
C ASP A 144 26.76 -6.91 -17.11
N ILE A 145 25.55 -6.35 -16.99
CA ILE A 145 25.15 -5.49 -15.87
C ILE A 145 25.14 -6.28 -14.55
N VAL A 146 25.81 -5.73 -13.54
CA VAL A 146 25.86 -6.32 -12.20
C VAL A 146 24.70 -5.83 -11.34
N VAL A 147 23.90 -6.75 -10.79
CA VAL A 147 22.92 -6.46 -9.74
C VAL A 147 23.59 -6.66 -8.38
N LYS A 148 23.87 -5.56 -7.66
CA LYS A 148 24.55 -5.58 -6.36
C LYS A 148 23.62 -5.16 -5.23
N ILE A 149 23.57 -5.95 -4.17
CA ILE A 149 22.75 -5.67 -2.99
C ILE A 149 23.55 -4.82 -1.99
N GLY A 150 22.97 -3.72 -1.56
CA GLY A 150 23.53 -2.86 -0.51
C GLY A 150 22.76 -3.00 0.80
N LEU A 151 23.43 -3.47 1.86
CA LEU A 151 22.83 -3.61 3.20
C LEU A 151 23.63 -2.82 4.23
N ARG A 152 22.93 -2.30 5.25
CA ARG A 152 23.59 -1.68 6.40
C ARG A 152 24.45 -2.70 7.15
N LYS A 153 25.60 -2.27 7.66
CA LYS A 153 26.45 -3.09 8.53
C LYS A 153 25.64 -3.72 9.68
N GLY A 154 25.82 -5.03 9.89
CA GLY A 154 25.09 -5.80 10.90
C GLY A 154 23.64 -6.14 10.54
N SER A 155 23.21 -5.94 9.29
CA SER A 155 21.89 -6.38 8.85
C SER A 155 21.73 -7.90 9.00
N ARG A 156 20.61 -8.33 9.58
CA ARG A 156 20.28 -9.77 9.68
C ARG A 156 20.04 -10.39 8.30
N SER A 157 19.72 -9.59 7.28
CA SER A 157 19.39 -10.05 5.94
C SER A 157 20.60 -10.42 5.08
N PHE A 158 21.85 -10.26 5.55
CA PHE A 158 23.03 -10.72 4.81
C PHE A 158 22.95 -12.23 4.51
N ALA A 159 22.50 -13.04 5.48
CA ALA A 159 22.35 -14.47 5.29
C ALA A 159 21.30 -14.81 4.22
N GLU A 160 20.16 -14.12 4.22
CA GLU A 160 19.10 -14.31 3.21
C GLU A 160 19.54 -13.89 1.82
N ALA A 161 20.29 -12.79 1.69
CA ALA A 161 20.85 -12.37 0.40
C ALA A 161 21.83 -13.42 -0.16
N ARG A 162 22.70 -13.98 0.70
CA ARG A 162 23.60 -15.09 0.33
C ARG A 162 22.85 -16.35 -0.07
N ALA A 163 21.80 -16.72 0.67
CA ALA A 163 20.95 -17.86 0.34
C ALA A 163 20.24 -17.68 -1.02
N ALA A 164 19.95 -16.42 -1.40
CA ALA A 164 19.40 -16.09 -2.71
C ALA A 164 20.46 -15.97 -3.83
N GLY A 165 21.75 -16.20 -3.54
CA GLY A 165 22.85 -16.20 -4.50
C GLY A 165 23.62 -14.88 -4.63
N PHE A 166 23.34 -13.89 -3.78
CA PHE A 166 24.09 -12.62 -3.75
C PHE A 166 25.18 -12.69 -2.68
N SER A 167 26.46 -12.61 -3.05
CA SER A 167 27.57 -12.74 -2.11
C SER A 167 28.66 -11.68 -2.29
N GLU A 168 29.47 -11.51 -1.26
CA GLU A 168 30.63 -10.63 -1.31
C GLU A 168 31.68 -11.16 -2.32
N GLU A 169 31.82 -12.48 -2.41
CA GLU A 169 32.80 -13.17 -3.27
C GLU A 169 32.56 -12.92 -4.76
N ASN A 170 31.31 -12.92 -5.20
CA ASN A 170 30.95 -12.64 -6.59
C ASN A 170 30.66 -11.14 -6.84
N GLY A 171 30.94 -10.28 -5.85
CA GLY A 171 30.78 -8.83 -5.96
C GLY A 171 29.33 -8.34 -5.99
N THR A 172 28.35 -9.19 -5.67
CA THR A 172 26.92 -8.84 -5.75
C THR A 172 26.26 -8.55 -4.39
N LEU A 173 27.01 -8.53 -3.29
CA LEU A 173 26.55 -8.12 -1.96
C LEU A 173 27.62 -7.26 -1.28
N GLY A 174 27.21 -6.18 -0.61
CA GLY A 174 28.13 -5.30 0.10
C GLY A 174 27.46 -4.28 1.02
N ASP A 175 28.27 -3.34 1.52
CA ASP A 175 27.79 -2.22 2.32
C ASP A 175 26.92 -1.28 1.47
N ILE A 176 25.87 -0.74 2.10
CA ILE A 176 24.94 0.21 1.47
C ILE A 176 25.65 1.39 0.81
N TRP A 177 26.61 2.03 1.46
CA TRP A 177 27.22 3.28 0.97
C TRP A 177 28.17 3.02 -0.19
N GLU A 178 28.90 1.90 -0.14
CA GLU A 178 29.74 1.43 -1.24
C GLU A 178 28.88 1.09 -2.47
N THR A 179 27.78 0.35 -2.27
CA THR A 179 26.87 0.00 -3.37
C THR A 179 26.23 1.24 -3.99
N VAL A 180 25.76 2.21 -3.20
CA VAL A 180 25.22 3.48 -3.73
C VAL A 180 26.28 4.23 -4.54
N SER A 181 27.50 4.36 -4.01
CA SER A 181 28.59 5.08 -4.68
C SER A 181 29.09 4.38 -5.95
N GLY A 182 28.94 3.06 -6.03
CA GLY A 182 29.37 2.23 -7.17
C GLY A 182 28.33 2.07 -8.27
N SER A 183 27.05 2.40 -8.01
CA SER A 183 25.95 2.14 -8.95
C SER A 183 25.62 3.31 -9.88
N ASP A 184 25.13 2.99 -11.06
CA ASP A 184 24.64 3.96 -12.05
C ASP A 184 23.11 4.09 -11.99
N LEU A 185 22.44 3.02 -11.58
CA LEU A 185 21.05 2.99 -11.13
C LEU A 185 21.01 2.51 -9.68
N VAL A 186 20.50 3.34 -8.77
CA VAL A 186 20.31 3.01 -7.35
C VAL A 186 18.83 2.79 -7.09
N MET A 187 18.42 1.56 -6.82
CA MET A 187 17.05 1.20 -6.42
C MET A 187 16.91 1.25 -4.91
N LEU A 188 16.19 2.24 -4.39
CA LEU A 188 16.05 2.46 -2.95
C LEU A 188 14.84 1.69 -2.38
N LEU A 189 15.08 0.43 -1.95
CA LEU A 189 14.05 -0.51 -1.51
C LEU A 189 14.11 -0.80 0.01
N ILE A 190 14.49 0.20 0.80
CA ILE A 190 14.39 0.20 2.26
C ILE A 190 13.01 0.72 2.70
N SER A 191 12.67 0.55 3.98
CA SER A 191 11.41 1.08 4.53
C SER A 191 11.30 2.59 4.33
N ASP A 192 10.11 3.09 4.03
CA ASP A 192 9.90 4.49 3.67
C ASP A 192 10.29 5.48 4.78
N SER A 193 10.04 5.13 6.05
CA SER A 193 10.53 5.90 7.20
C SER A 193 12.07 5.98 7.26
N ALA A 194 12.77 4.92 6.83
CA ALA A 194 14.22 4.93 6.75
C ALA A 194 14.72 5.76 5.57
N GLN A 195 13.98 5.83 4.46
CA GLN A 195 14.28 6.77 3.38
C GLN A 195 14.17 8.21 3.90
N ALA A 196 13.08 8.55 4.58
CA ALA A 196 12.85 9.86 5.19
C ALA A 196 13.94 10.26 6.20
N ASP A 197 14.47 9.30 6.98
CA ASP A 197 15.51 9.58 7.97
C ASP A 197 16.94 9.59 7.39
N ASN A 198 17.15 9.12 6.15
CA ASN A 198 18.51 8.93 5.59
C ASN A 198 18.71 9.51 4.17
N TYR A 199 17.71 10.18 3.59
CA TYR A 199 17.79 10.64 2.20
C TYR A 199 19.02 11.52 1.94
N GLU A 200 19.38 12.44 2.84
CA GLU A 200 20.55 13.30 2.68
C GLU A 200 21.83 12.49 2.50
N LYS A 201 22.01 11.46 3.32
CA LYS A 201 23.17 10.58 3.26
C LYS A 201 23.16 9.70 2.02
N ILE A 202 22.00 9.20 1.58
CA ILE A 202 21.89 8.42 0.34
C ILE A 202 22.29 9.30 -0.85
N LEU A 203 21.67 10.48 -0.95
CA LEU A 203 21.90 11.42 -2.05
C LEU A 203 23.35 11.92 -2.10
N SER A 204 24.01 12.10 -0.94
CA SER A 204 25.41 12.53 -0.90
C SER A 204 26.40 11.49 -1.43
N HIS A 205 26.01 10.20 -1.46
CA HIS A 205 26.84 9.11 -1.98
C HIS A 205 26.56 8.81 -3.46
N MET A 206 25.48 9.36 -4.03
CA MET A 206 25.15 9.10 -5.43
C MET A 206 26.16 9.73 -6.37
N LYS A 207 26.50 9.02 -7.44
CA LYS A 207 27.33 9.58 -8.52
C LYS A 207 26.57 10.72 -9.22
N PRO A 208 27.24 11.80 -9.62
CA PRO A 208 26.64 12.77 -10.53
C PRO A 208 26.15 12.09 -11.82
N ASN A 209 25.00 12.53 -12.34
CA ASN A 209 24.31 12.00 -13.52
C ASN A 209 23.91 10.51 -13.42
N SER A 210 23.90 9.93 -12.23
CA SER A 210 23.28 8.62 -11.99
C SER A 210 21.76 8.73 -11.82
N ILE A 211 21.10 7.58 -11.69
CA ILE A 211 19.65 7.47 -11.60
C ILE A 211 19.26 6.93 -10.23
N LEU A 212 18.37 7.63 -9.52
CA LEU A 212 17.66 7.12 -8.35
C LEU A 212 16.34 6.49 -8.81
N GLY A 213 16.18 5.20 -8.54
CA GLY A 213 14.95 4.45 -8.75
C GLY A 213 14.22 4.23 -7.43
N LEU A 214 12.94 4.58 -7.39
CA LEU A 214 12.04 4.31 -6.27
C LEU A 214 10.97 3.30 -6.68
N SER A 215 10.47 2.50 -5.74
CA SER A 215 9.26 1.69 -5.97
C SER A 215 8.04 2.22 -5.22
N HIS A 216 8.13 3.45 -4.74
CA HIS A 216 7.05 4.18 -4.10
C HIS A 216 7.42 5.68 -4.03
N GLY A 217 6.48 6.58 -4.24
CA GLY A 217 6.67 8.04 -4.20
C GLY A 217 6.74 8.65 -2.81
N PHE A 218 6.72 7.86 -1.74
CA PHE A 218 6.73 8.35 -0.34
C PHE A 218 7.82 9.39 -0.07
N LEU A 219 9.05 9.16 -0.58
CA LEU A 219 10.16 10.08 -0.35
C LEU A 219 9.90 11.46 -0.95
N LEU A 220 9.23 11.55 -2.11
CA LEU A 220 8.80 12.83 -2.67
C LEU A 220 7.83 13.54 -1.71
N GLY A 221 6.78 12.85 -1.25
CA GLY A 221 5.81 13.45 -0.33
C GLY A 221 6.45 13.87 1.00
N HIS A 222 7.46 13.13 1.47
CA HIS A 222 8.26 13.53 2.63
C HIS A 222 9.05 14.83 2.37
N LEU A 223 9.80 14.90 1.26
CA LEU A 223 10.58 16.08 0.88
C LEU A 223 9.69 17.31 0.69
N GLN A 224 8.55 17.16 0.01
CA GLN A 224 7.55 18.22 -0.15
C GLN A 224 7.04 18.74 1.22
N SER A 225 6.83 17.84 2.20
CA SER A 225 6.43 18.24 3.57
C SER A 225 7.48 19.08 4.31
N LEU A 226 8.73 19.07 3.83
CA LEU A 226 9.85 19.88 4.33
C LEU A 226 10.14 21.10 3.44
N GLY A 227 9.40 21.29 2.34
CA GLY A 227 9.70 22.32 1.34
C GLY A 227 10.96 22.02 0.52
N LEU A 228 11.33 20.74 0.38
CA LEU A 228 12.51 20.26 -0.33
C LEU A 228 12.12 19.47 -1.59
N ASP A 229 13.11 19.22 -2.45
CA ASP A 229 13.01 18.39 -3.66
C ASP A 229 14.34 17.63 -3.86
N PHE A 230 14.38 16.69 -4.80
CA PHE A 230 15.56 15.92 -5.12
C PHE A 230 16.70 16.80 -5.73
N PRO A 231 17.98 16.38 -5.58
CA PRO A 231 19.12 17.07 -6.18
C PRO A 231 19.01 17.16 -7.71
N LYS A 232 19.43 18.29 -8.29
CA LYS A 232 19.30 18.57 -9.74
C LYS A 232 20.30 17.82 -10.64
N ASN A 233 21.28 17.12 -10.05
CA ASN A 233 22.36 16.46 -10.77
C ASN A 233 22.19 14.93 -10.91
N ILE A 234 20.99 14.38 -10.66
CA ILE A 234 20.67 12.95 -10.83
C ILE A 234 19.32 12.78 -11.52
N SER A 235 19.08 11.71 -12.27
CA SER A 235 17.68 11.40 -12.67
C SER A 235 16.93 10.76 -11.51
N VAL A 236 15.62 10.96 -11.46
CA VAL A 236 14.73 10.36 -10.46
C VAL A 236 13.56 9.71 -11.18
N ILE A 237 13.47 8.39 -11.07
CA ILE A 237 12.43 7.56 -11.67
C ILE A 237 11.75 6.70 -10.61
N ALA A 238 10.58 6.18 -10.94
CA ALA A 238 9.99 5.09 -10.18
C ALA A 238 9.41 4.00 -11.07
N VAL A 239 9.45 2.79 -10.53
CA VAL A 239 8.72 1.61 -11.02
C VAL A 239 8.10 0.96 -9.79
N CYS A 240 6.77 1.02 -9.72
CA CYS A 240 5.99 0.62 -8.55
C CYS A 240 5.12 -0.59 -8.91
N PRO A 241 5.55 -1.82 -8.60
CA PRO A 241 4.71 -3.00 -8.74
C PRO A 241 3.44 -2.86 -7.90
N LYS A 242 2.28 -3.03 -8.53
CA LYS A 242 0.94 -2.99 -7.92
C LYS A 242 0.60 -4.33 -7.28
N GLY A 243 1.42 -4.70 -6.29
CA GLY A 243 1.37 -5.95 -5.56
C GLY A 243 2.57 -6.14 -4.63
N MET A 244 2.39 -7.01 -3.64
CA MET A 244 3.44 -7.27 -2.63
C MET A 244 4.67 -7.96 -3.23
N GLY A 245 5.86 -7.72 -2.65
CA GLY A 245 7.12 -8.32 -3.13
C GLY A 245 7.09 -9.85 -3.35
N PRO A 246 6.56 -10.67 -2.42
CA PRO A 246 6.38 -12.10 -2.63
C PRO A 246 5.61 -12.45 -3.93
N SER A 247 4.56 -11.70 -4.26
CA SER A 247 3.78 -11.91 -5.49
C SER A 247 4.57 -11.55 -6.74
N VAL A 248 5.38 -10.48 -6.70
CA VAL A 248 6.30 -10.07 -7.78
C VAL A 248 7.26 -11.20 -8.14
N ARG A 249 7.83 -11.88 -7.13
CA ARG A 249 8.72 -13.04 -7.38
C ARG A 249 7.95 -14.26 -7.85
N ARG A 250 6.83 -14.59 -7.18
CA ARG A 250 6.08 -15.82 -7.43
C ARG A 250 5.54 -15.88 -8.85
N LEU A 251 4.86 -14.82 -9.30
CA LEU A 251 4.32 -14.77 -10.66
C LEU A 251 5.43 -14.72 -11.72
N TYR A 252 6.53 -14.01 -11.46
CA TYR A 252 7.70 -14.04 -12.34
C TYR A 252 8.24 -15.47 -12.55
N VAL A 253 8.32 -16.25 -11.48
CA VAL A 253 8.75 -17.65 -11.55
C VAL A 253 7.73 -18.51 -12.32
N GLN A 254 6.43 -18.37 -12.04
CA GLN A 254 5.38 -19.06 -12.82
C GLN A 254 5.42 -18.67 -14.31
N GLY A 255 5.81 -17.44 -14.60
CA GLY A 255 5.94 -16.88 -15.94
C GLY A 255 7.09 -17.43 -16.76
N LYS A 256 8.05 -18.17 -16.17
CA LYS A 256 9.18 -18.76 -16.91
C LYS A 256 8.74 -19.83 -17.90
N GLU A 257 7.63 -20.51 -17.62
CA GLU A 257 7.07 -21.58 -18.47
C GLU A 257 6.18 -21.05 -19.60
N ILE A 258 5.93 -19.74 -19.65
CA ILE A 258 5.12 -19.05 -20.66
C ILE A 258 5.86 -17.78 -21.13
N ASN A 259 5.22 -16.90 -21.91
CA ASN A 259 5.83 -15.63 -22.32
C ASN A 259 5.86 -14.57 -21.20
N GLY A 260 6.12 -14.98 -19.95
CA GLY A 260 6.11 -14.12 -18.78
C GLY A 260 4.76 -14.05 -18.06
N ALA A 261 4.86 -13.80 -16.77
CA ALA A 261 3.79 -13.44 -15.86
C ALA A 261 4.42 -12.63 -14.73
N GLY A 262 3.64 -11.80 -14.07
CA GLY A 262 4.17 -10.93 -13.03
C GLY A 262 3.08 -10.03 -12.48
N ILE A 263 3.53 -8.96 -11.82
CA ILE A 263 2.68 -7.92 -11.25
C ILE A 263 2.77 -6.69 -12.12
N ASN A 264 1.62 -6.10 -12.47
CA ASN A 264 1.56 -4.84 -13.22
C ASN A 264 2.35 -3.77 -12.47
N ALA A 265 2.91 -2.80 -13.17
CA ALA A 265 3.59 -1.69 -12.52
C ALA A 265 3.14 -0.36 -13.10
N SER A 266 3.09 0.65 -12.24
CA SER A 266 3.14 2.03 -12.70
C SER A 266 4.60 2.45 -12.82
N PHE A 267 4.90 3.42 -13.69
CA PHE A 267 6.21 4.06 -13.73
C PHE A 267 6.08 5.58 -13.76
N ALA A 268 7.07 6.27 -13.24
CA ALA A 268 7.15 7.72 -13.24
C ALA A 268 8.56 8.20 -13.58
N VAL A 269 8.66 9.35 -14.24
CA VAL A 269 9.90 10.09 -14.44
C VAL A 269 9.72 11.45 -13.79
N HIS A 270 10.31 11.65 -12.61
CA HIS A 270 10.24 12.91 -11.87
C HIS A 270 11.29 13.91 -12.35
N GLN A 271 12.49 13.41 -12.64
CA GLN A 271 13.61 14.20 -13.15
C GLN A 271 14.40 13.38 -14.16
N ASP A 272 14.72 13.96 -15.31
CA ASP A 272 15.57 13.35 -16.34
C ASP A 272 16.71 14.31 -16.69
N VAL A 273 17.95 13.93 -16.39
CA VAL A 273 19.13 14.79 -16.59
C VAL A 273 19.85 14.58 -17.91
N ASP A 274 19.58 13.47 -18.61
CA ASP A 274 20.33 13.08 -19.81
C ASP A 274 19.50 12.37 -20.91
N GLY A 275 18.18 12.24 -20.72
CA GLY A 275 17.26 11.70 -21.71
C GLY A 275 17.12 10.17 -21.68
N ARG A 276 17.71 9.49 -20.69
CA ARG A 276 17.65 8.02 -20.55
C ARG A 276 16.57 7.54 -19.57
N ALA A 277 15.99 8.44 -18.77
CA ALA A 277 15.19 8.06 -17.61
C ALA A 277 13.98 7.18 -17.97
N THR A 278 13.26 7.51 -19.04
CA THR A 278 12.07 6.74 -19.47
C THR A 278 12.42 5.31 -19.87
N ASP A 279 13.40 5.12 -20.77
CA ASP A 279 13.77 3.78 -21.24
C ASP A 279 14.37 2.94 -20.10
N VAL A 280 15.11 3.54 -19.15
CA VAL A 280 15.61 2.84 -17.95
C VAL A 280 14.45 2.41 -17.04
N ALA A 281 13.45 3.26 -16.83
CA ALA A 281 12.27 2.91 -16.02
C ALA A 281 11.45 1.78 -16.68
N LEU A 282 11.22 1.86 -17.99
CA LEU A 282 10.52 0.81 -18.73
C LEU A 282 11.32 -0.49 -18.76
N GLY A 283 12.64 -0.43 -18.98
CA GLY A 283 13.53 -1.59 -18.92
C GLY A 283 13.53 -2.25 -17.55
N TRP A 284 13.53 -1.46 -16.48
CA TRP A 284 13.37 -1.97 -15.12
C TRP A 284 12.02 -2.68 -14.96
N SER A 285 10.91 -2.05 -15.33
CA SER A 285 9.59 -2.67 -15.23
C SER A 285 9.46 -3.97 -16.03
N VAL A 286 9.95 -4.00 -17.27
CA VAL A 286 9.98 -5.21 -18.11
C VAL A 286 10.82 -6.30 -17.46
N ALA A 287 12.01 -5.96 -16.94
CA ALA A 287 12.89 -6.91 -16.26
C ALA A 287 12.31 -7.47 -14.94
N LEU A 288 11.34 -6.78 -14.33
CA LEU A 288 10.56 -7.31 -13.20
C LEU A 288 9.49 -8.32 -13.62
N GLY A 289 9.14 -8.37 -14.92
CA GLY A 289 8.10 -9.22 -15.50
C GLY A 289 6.70 -8.60 -15.50
N SER A 290 6.58 -7.27 -15.45
CA SER A 290 5.27 -6.60 -15.43
C SER A 290 4.45 -6.93 -16.70
N PRO A 291 3.24 -7.50 -16.60
CA PRO A 291 2.39 -7.82 -17.75
C PRO A 291 2.07 -6.59 -18.60
N PHE A 292 1.78 -5.47 -17.93
CA PHE A 292 1.83 -4.15 -18.54
C PHE A 292 2.33 -3.09 -17.54
N THR A 293 2.87 -2.02 -18.11
CA THR A 293 3.42 -0.87 -17.40
C THR A 293 2.68 0.38 -17.85
N PHE A 294 2.12 1.15 -16.90
CA PHE A 294 1.37 2.37 -17.19
C PHE A 294 2.03 3.62 -16.57
N ALA A 295 1.89 4.77 -17.20
CA ALA A 295 2.51 6.01 -16.73
C ALA A 295 1.73 6.62 -15.55
N THR A 296 2.47 7.14 -14.56
CA THR A 296 1.97 7.98 -13.47
C THR A 296 3.02 9.06 -13.13
N THR A 297 2.80 9.81 -12.06
CA THR A 297 3.81 10.67 -11.43
C THR A 297 4.10 10.14 -10.03
N LEU A 298 5.25 10.47 -9.44
CA LEU A 298 5.52 10.15 -8.04
C LEU A 298 4.43 10.69 -7.10
N GLU A 299 3.88 11.88 -7.40
CA GLU A 299 2.85 12.51 -6.59
C GLU A 299 1.52 11.76 -6.63
N GLN A 300 1.07 11.38 -7.82
CA GLN A 300 -0.15 10.59 -7.97
C GLN A 300 0.04 9.20 -7.36
N GLU A 301 1.20 8.58 -7.60
CA GLU A 301 1.51 7.24 -7.10
C GLU A 301 1.49 7.17 -5.58
N TYR A 302 2.19 8.07 -4.87
CA TYR A 302 2.19 7.99 -3.41
C TYR A 302 0.80 8.28 -2.83
N ARG A 303 0.01 9.13 -3.50
CA ARG A 303 -1.35 9.44 -3.06
C ARG A 303 -2.29 8.26 -3.22
N SER A 304 -2.25 7.57 -4.35
CA SER A 304 -3.12 6.41 -4.58
C SER A 304 -2.67 5.20 -3.79
N ASP A 305 -1.37 4.93 -3.71
CA ASP A 305 -0.79 3.72 -3.11
C ASP A 305 -0.93 3.72 -1.58
N ILE A 306 -0.47 4.78 -0.88
CA ILE A 306 -0.61 4.92 0.58
C ILE A 306 -2.09 4.89 1.01
N PHE A 307 -2.96 5.47 0.17
CA PHE A 307 -4.40 5.43 0.36
C PHE A 307 -4.98 4.03 0.11
N GLY A 308 -4.60 3.37 -0.98
CA GLY A 308 -5.10 2.05 -1.38
C GLY A 308 -4.81 0.99 -0.32
N GLU A 309 -3.59 0.95 0.22
CA GLU A 309 -3.17 0.04 1.30
C GLU A 309 -3.93 0.28 2.62
N ARG A 310 -4.53 1.45 2.81
CA ARG A 310 -5.43 1.75 3.94
C ARG A 310 -6.90 1.46 3.61
N GLY A 311 -7.25 1.61 2.35
CA GLY A 311 -8.52 1.27 1.75
C GLY A 311 -8.68 -0.23 1.47
N ILE A 312 -9.27 -0.56 0.33
CA ILE A 312 -9.73 -1.91 -0.04
C ILE A 312 -8.61 -2.95 -0.04
N LEU A 313 -7.35 -2.55 -0.27
CA LEU A 313 -6.24 -3.49 -0.45
C LEU A 313 -5.91 -4.24 0.84
N LEU A 314 -5.93 -3.56 2.00
CA LEU A 314 -5.60 -4.18 3.30
C LEU A 314 -6.49 -3.67 4.44
N GLY A 315 -6.44 -2.37 4.76
CA GLY A 315 -7.08 -1.81 5.96
C GLY A 315 -8.60 -1.96 5.93
N ALA A 316 -9.26 -1.47 4.89
CA ALA A 316 -10.71 -1.49 4.81
C ALA A 316 -11.27 -2.91 4.68
N VAL A 317 -10.63 -3.80 3.91
CA VAL A 317 -11.09 -5.20 3.83
C VAL A 317 -10.92 -5.92 5.18
N HIS A 318 -9.86 -5.64 5.95
CA HIS A 318 -9.71 -6.14 7.32
C HIS A 318 -10.85 -5.64 8.22
N GLY A 319 -11.15 -4.34 8.20
CA GLY A 319 -12.27 -3.79 8.98
C GLY A 319 -13.63 -4.36 8.59
N VAL A 320 -13.88 -4.53 7.29
CA VAL A 320 -15.11 -5.14 6.74
C VAL A 320 -15.30 -6.56 7.27
N VAL A 321 -14.29 -7.42 7.18
CA VAL A 321 -14.44 -8.83 7.58
C VAL A 321 -14.61 -8.96 9.09
N GLU A 322 -13.97 -8.12 9.91
CA GLU A 322 -14.16 -8.08 11.37
C GLU A 322 -15.59 -7.66 11.74
N SER A 323 -16.10 -6.58 11.11
CA SER A 323 -17.46 -6.08 11.34
C SER A 323 -18.52 -7.11 10.95
N LEU A 324 -18.40 -7.68 9.74
CA LEU A 324 -19.36 -8.66 9.24
C LEU A 324 -19.31 -9.97 10.02
N PHE A 325 -18.11 -10.46 10.38
CA PHE A 325 -17.98 -11.67 11.21
C PHE A 325 -18.72 -11.47 12.54
N ARG A 326 -18.47 -10.34 13.21
CA ARG A 326 -19.12 -10.00 14.47
C ARG A 326 -20.63 -9.98 14.31
N ARG A 327 -21.13 -9.22 13.32
CA ARG A 327 -22.57 -9.13 13.01
C ARG A 327 -23.21 -10.49 12.77
N TYR A 328 -22.59 -11.33 11.94
CA TYR A 328 -23.14 -12.65 11.64
C TYR A 328 -23.22 -13.52 12.89
N THR A 329 -22.17 -13.51 13.72
CA THR A 329 -22.19 -14.29 14.98
C THR A 329 -23.19 -13.75 16.01
N GLU A 330 -23.36 -12.43 16.11
CA GLU A 330 -24.36 -11.80 16.99
C GLU A 330 -25.79 -12.12 16.55
N ASN A 331 -26.01 -12.31 15.25
CA ASN A 331 -27.27 -12.77 14.67
C ASN A 331 -27.44 -14.30 14.66
N GLY A 332 -26.64 -15.02 15.46
CA GLY A 332 -26.78 -16.46 15.68
C GLY A 332 -26.12 -17.36 14.62
N MET A 333 -25.36 -16.81 13.67
CA MET A 333 -24.60 -17.61 12.72
C MET A 333 -23.43 -18.30 13.44
N ASN A 334 -23.23 -19.60 13.17
CA ASN A 334 -22.06 -20.32 13.67
C ASN A 334 -20.75 -19.66 13.19
N GLU A 335 -19.73 -19.64 14.04
CA GLU A 335 -18.46 -18.97 13.76
C GLU A 335 -17.78 -19.44 12.48
N ASP A 336 -17.74 -20.75 12.21
CA ASP A 336 -17.10 -21.30 11.01
C ASP A 336 -17.82 -20.82 9.76
N LEU A 337 -19.16 -20.78 9.82
CA LEU A 337 -19.99 -20.27 8.73
C LEU A 337 -19.85 -18.75 8.58
N ALA A 338 -19.75 -17.99 9.67
CA ALA A 338 -19.50 -16.56 9.65
C ALA A 338 -18.15 -16.23 9.02
N TYR A 339 -17.09 -16.99 9.33
CA TYR A 339 -15.79 -16.85 8.68
C TYR A 339 -15.87 -17.20 7.19
N LYS A 340 -16.55 -18.29 6.82
CA LYS A 340 -16.76 -18.67 5.41
C LYS A 340 -17.53 -17.61 4.63
N ASN A 341 -18.62 -17.09 5.19
CA ASN A 341 -19.46 -16.07 4.57
C ASN A 341 -18.81 -14.67 4.55
N THR A 342 -17.65 -14.48 5.17
CA THR A 342 -16.87 -13.24 5.13
C THR A 342 -15.56 -13.44 4.37
N VAL A 343 -14.54 -13.99 5.05
CA VAL A 343 -13.18 -14.07 4.52
C VAL A 343 -13.09 -15.01 3.34
N GLU A 344 -13.62 -16.23 3.42
CA GLU A 344 -13.56 -17.18 2.30
C GLU A 344 -14.38 -16.69 1.11
N SER A 345 -15.53 -16.07 1.37
CA SER A 345 -16.38 -15.47 0.35
C SER A 345 -15.66 -14.37 -0.44
N ILE A 346 -15.06 -13.40 0.27
CA ILE A 346 -14.35 -12.27 -0.34
C ILE A 346 -13.11 -12.77 -1.09
N THR A 347 -12.28 -13.57 -0.43
CA THR A 347 -10.95 -13.94 -0.95
C THR A 347 -10.97 -15.09 -1.96
N GLY A 348 -12.06 -15.86 -2.01
CA GLY A 348 -12.27 -16.93 -2.98
C GLY A 348 -13.15 -16.48 -4.14
N ILE A 349 -14.44 -16.82 -4.10
CA ILE A 349 -15.35 -16.71 -5.24
C ILE A 349 -15.59 -15.26 -5.70
N ILE A 350 -15.68 -14.30 -4.76
CA ILE A 350 -15.85 -12.88 -5.10
C ILE A 350 -14.59 -12.38 -5.83
N SER A 351 -13.39 -12.58 -5.25
CA SER A 351 -12.13 -12.16 -5.86
C SER A 351 -11.93 -12.79 -7.25
N LYS A 352 -12.14 -14.10 -7.40
CA LYS A 352 -12.00 -14.77 -8.70
C LYS A 352 -12.99 -14.25 -9.74
N THR A 353 -14.23 -14.00 -9.33
CA THR A 353 -15.26 -13.48 -10.25
C THR A 353 -14.90 -12.07 -10.71
N ILE A 354 -14.45 -11.19 -9.80
CA ILE A 354 -14.01 -9.84 -10.13
C ILE A 354 -12.77 -9.87 -11.04
N SER A 355 -11.76 -10.67 -10.69
CA SER A 355 -10.52 -10.84 -11.46
C SER A 355 -10.77 -11.16 -12.94
N THR A 356 -11.71 -12.07 -13.21
CA THR A 356 -11.92 -12.59 -14.57
C THR A 356 -13.10 -11.99 -15.31
N LYS A 357 -14.11 -11.47 -14.60
CA LYS A 357 -15.39 -11.03 -15.19
C LYS A 357 -15.91 -9.69 -14.66
N GLY A 358 -15.23 -9.09 -13.67
CA GLY A 358 -15.60 -7.80 -13.08
C GLY A 358 -16.73 -7.87 -12.04
N MET A 359 -17.01 -6.73 -11.40
CA MET A 359 -17.96 -6.61 -10.28
C MET A 359 -19.42 -6.91 -10.69
N LEU A 360 -19.83 -6.50 -11.91
CA LEU A 360 -21.19 -6.81 -12.39
C LEU A 360 -21.44 -8.32 -12.48
N ALA A 361 -20.42 -9.12 -12.77
CA ALA A 361 -20.57 -10.57 -12.82
C ALA A 361 -20.86 -11.18 -11.44
N VAL A 362 -20.39 -10.55 -10.35
CA VAL A 362 -20.75 -10.94 -8.98
C VAL A 362 -22.25 -10.71 -8.76
N TYR A 363 -22.74 -9.50 -9.05
CA TYR A 363 -24.16 -9.15 -8.89
C TYR A 363 -25.07 -10.00 -9.78
N ASN A 364 -24.68 -10.24 -11.03
CA ASN A 364 -25.47 -11.03 -11.99
C ASN A 364 -25.48 -12.53 -11.70
N ALA A 365 -24.54 -13.04 -10.90
CA ALA A 365 -24.52 -14.44 -10.47
C ALA A 365 -25.51 -14.74 -9.33
N LEU A 366 -26.07 -13.71 -8.69
CA LEU A 366 -27.04 -13.83 -7.60
C LEU A 366 -28.45 -14.06 -8.15
N SER A 367 -29.27 -14.81 -7.42
CA SER A 367 -30.72 -14.89 -7.64
C SER A 367 -31.41 -13.56 -7.31
N GLU A 368 -32.67 -13.40 -7.71
CA GLU A 368 -33.39 -12.13 -7.51
C GLU A 368 -33.58 -11.74 -6.04
N ASP A 369 -33.74 -12.72 -5.13
CA ASP A 369 -33.82 -12.43 -3.70
C ASP A 369 -32.44 -12.08 -3.13
N GLU A 370 -31.38 -12.75 -3.59
CA GLU A 370 -30.00 -12.45 -3.21
C GLU A 370 -29.53 -11.08 -3.73
N LYS A 371 -29.98 -10.65 -4.92
CA LYS A 371 -29.72 -9.30 -5.43
C LYS A 371 -30.32 -8.24 -4.51
N ARG A 372 -31.48 -8.47 -3.91
CA ARG A 372 -32.06 -7.52 -2.92
C ARG A 372 -31.20 -7.41 -1.67
N GLU A 373 -30.62 -8.52 -1.20
CA GLU A 373 -29.68 -8.51 -0.07
C GLU A 373 -28.37 -7.79 -0.43
N PHE A 374 -27.85 -8.00 -1.64
CA PHE A 374 -26.72 -7.25 -2.17
C PHE A 374 -27.02 -5.75 -2.20
N GLU A 375 -28.16 -5.34 -2.79
CA GLU A 375 -28.56 -3.93 -2.92
C GLU A 375 -28.75 -3.27 -1.56
N LYS A 376 -29.33 -3.99 -0.60
CA LYS A 376 -29.50 -3.52 0.78
C LYS A 376 -28.13 -3.22 1.42
N ALA A 377 -27.21 -4.17 1.35
CA ALA A 377 -25.86 -4.01 1.88
C ALA A 377 -25.07 -2.92 1.16
N TYR A 378 -25.13 -2.90 -0.17
CA TYR A 378 -24.42 -1.94 -1.02
C TYR A 378 -24.90 -0.51 -0.73
N SER A 379 -26.22 -0.31 -0.74
CA SER A 379 -26.85 0.99 -0.48
C SER A 379 -26.51 1.53 0.90
N ALA A 380 -26.44 0.68 1.92
CA ALA A 380 -26.14 1.09 3.28
C ALA A 380 -24.65 1.35 3.52
N SER A 381 -23.76 0.69 2.78
CA SER A 381 -22.32 0.69 3.06
C SER A 381 -21.52 1.69 2.23
N PHE A 382 -22.00 2.08 1.03
CA PHE A 382 -21.23 2.91 0.10
C PHE A 382 -20.77 4.24 0.72
N TYR A 383 -21.69 5.02 1.30
CA TYR A 383 -21.33 6.33 1.88
C TYR A 383 -20.52 6.24 3.17
N PRO A 384 -20.84 5.34 4.13
CA PRO A 384 -19.96 5.09 5.27
C PRO A 384 -18.53 4.71 4.86
N CYS A 385 -18.37 3.82 3.88
CA CYS A 385 -17.05 3.49 3.34
C CYS A 385 -16.38 4.72 2.70
N MET A 386 -17.13 5.48 1.88
CA MET A 386 -16.64 6.69 1.24
C MET A 386 -16.18 7.76 2.23
N GLU A 387 -16.84 7.90 3.38
CA GLU A 387 -16.47 8.87 4.43
C GLU A 387 -15.04 8.62 4.94
N ILE A 388 -14.73 7.38 5.34
CA ILE A 388 -13.38 7.03 5.83
C ILE A 388 -12.35 7.06 4.71
N LEU A 389 -12.71 6.61 3.50
CA LEU A 389 -11.82 6.69 2.35
C LEU A 389 -11.49 8.16 2.02
N TYR A 390 -12.48 9.05 2.07
CA TYR A 390 -12.27 10.44 1.78
C TYR A 390 -11.34 11.11 2.79
N GLU A 391 -11.57 10.90 4.09
CA GLU A 391 -10.68 11.32 5.18
C GLU A 391 -9.25 10.82 4.95
N CYS A 392 -9.11 9.52 4.70
CA CYS A 392 -7.81 8.88 4.49
C CYS A 392 -7.06 9.50 3.30
N TYR A 393 -7.73 9.73 2.17
CA TYR A 393 -7.08 10.32 1.00
C TYR A 393 -6.55 11.73 1.31
N GLU A 394 -7.32 12.56 2.00
CA GLU A 394 -6.90 13.92 2.34
C GLU A 394 -5.77 13.96 3.37
N ASP A 395 -5.74 13.03 4.32
CA ASP A 395 -4.61 12.85 5.24
C ASP A 395 -3.33 12.44 4.52
N VAL A 396 -3.43 11.62 3.47
CA VAL A 396 -2.30 11.25 2.62
C VAL A 396 -1.84 12.44 1.78
N ALA A 397 -2.75 13.08 1.05
CA ALA A 397 -2.45 14.17 0.15
C ALA A 397 -1.89 15.41 0.88
N SER A 398 -2.31 15.65 2.12
CA SER A 398 -1.79 16.73 2.96
C SER A 398 -0.41 16.45 3.58
N GLY A 399 0.08 15.21 3.50
CA GLY A 399 1.33 14.76 4.12
C GLY A 399 1.21 14.37 5.60
N SER A 400 0.02 14.48 6.20
CA SER A 400 -0.26 14.06 7.59
C SER A 400 0.00 12.58 7.79
N GLU A 401 -0.40 11.75 6.84
CA GLU A 401 -0.22 10.30 6.92
C GLU A 401 1.26 9.89 6.73
N ILE A 402 1.96 10.53 5.79
CA ILE A 402 3.41 10.35 5.58
C ILE A 402 4.17 10.70 6.86
N ARG A 403 3.88 11.85 7.46
CA ARG A 403 4.49 12.27 8.74
C ARG A 403 4.22 11.25 9.85
N SER A 404 2.99 10.74 9.92
CA SER A 404 2.60 9.73 10.91
C SER A 404 3.41 8.44 10.76
N VAL A 405 3.64 7.97 9.53
CA VAL A 405 4.45 6.79 9.22
C VAL A 405 5.92 7.00 9.61
N VAL A 406 6.51 8.16 9.29
CA VAL A 406 7.89 8.49 9.70
C VAL A 406 8.03 8.42 11.21
N LEU A 407 7.13 9.08 11.96
CA LEU A 407 7.18 9.07 13.41
C LEU A 407 6.91 7.69 14.01
N ALA A 408 6.07 6.87 13.37
CA ALA A 408 5.85 5.48 13.79
C ALA A 408 7.12 4.63 13.64
N GLY A 409 7.84 4.76 12.52
CA GLY A 409 9.13 4.08 12.32
C GLY A 409 10.14 4.42 13.41
N ARG A 410 10.19 5.69 13.84
CA ARG A 410 11.06 6.14 14.94
C ARG A 410 10.65 5.56 16.30
N ARG A 411 9.37 5.25 16.51
CA ARG A 411 8.85 4.62 17.75
C ARG A 411 9.13 3.11 17.84
N PHE A 412 9.68 2.49 16.79
CA PHE A 412 10.15 1.10 16.87
C PHE A 412 11.42 0.93 17.71
N TYR A 413 12.01 2.03 18.17
CA TYR A 413 13.20 2.05 19.00
C TYR A 413 12.94 2.90 20.26
N GLU A 414 13.66 2.60 21.34
CA GLU A 414 13.62 3.39 22.55
C GLU A 414 14.14 4.81 22.28
N LYS A 415 13.39 5.82 22.73
CA LYS A 415 13.78 7.23 22.64
C LYS A 415 13.01 8.03 23.68
N GLU A 416 13.55 9.18 24.10
CA GLU A 416 12.88 10.10 25.04
C GLU A 416 12.48 9.44 26.39
N GLY A 417 13.20 8.38 26.80
CA GLY A 417 12.88 7.61 28.01
C GLY A 417 11.64 6.73 27.91
N LEU A 418 11.11 6.53 26.69
CA LEU A 418 9.97 5.67 26.40
C LEU A 418 10.41 4.35 25.75
N PRO A 419 9.67 3.24 25.98
CA PRO A 419 9.99 1.95 25.41
C PRO A 419 9.79 1.93 23.89
N ALA A 420 10.36 0.92 23.24
CA ALA A 420 10.12 0.62 21.84
C ALA A 420 8.73 -0.02 21.63
N PHE A 421 8.04 0.35 20.55
CA PHE A 421 6.73 -0.18 20.17
C PHE A 421 6.74 -0.79 18.76
N PRO A 422 7.41 -1.94 18.55
CA PRO A 422 7.28 -2.67 17.30
C PRO A 422 5.83 -3.12 17.08
N MET A 423 5.43 -3.30 15.81
CA MET A 423 4.08 -3.74 15.47
C MET A 423 3.75 -5.11 16.08
N GLY A 424 2.58 -5.22 16.71
CA GLY A 424 2.04 -6.50 17.20
C GLY A 424 1.30 -7.31 16.15
N ASN A 425 0.92 -8.54 16.53
CA ASN A 425 0.15 -9.46 15.71
C ASN A 425 -1.32 -9.03 15.60
N ILE A 426 -1.95 -9.27 14.45
CA ILE A 426 -3.34 -8.89 14.16
C ILE A 426 -4.26 -10.10 13.94
N ASP A 427 -3.73 -11.32 13.96
CA ASP A 427 -4.41 -12.56 13.61
C ASP A 427 -4.59 -13.52 14.81
N GLN A 428 -4.45 -13.02 16.04
CA GLN A 428 -4.60 -13.83 17.25
C GLN A 428 -5.97 -13.70 17.92
N THR A 429 -6.86 -12.87 17.36
CA THR A 429 -8.21 -12.67 17.88
C THR A 429 -9.18 -13.78 17.43
N ARG A 430 -10.39 -13.76 18.00
CA ARG A 430 -11.44 -14.80 17.85
C ARG A 430 -11.60 -15.30 16.41
N MET A 431 -11.89 -14.40 15.46
CA MET A 431 -12.22 -14.82 14.09
C MET A 431 -11.04 -15.46 13.36
N TRP A 432 -9.82 -15.07 13.68
CA TRP A 432 -8.63 -15.61 13.02
C TRP A 432 -8.27 -17.01 13.52
N LYS A 433 -8.55 -17.30 14.80
CA LYS A 433 -8.49 -18.67 15.34
C LYS A 433 -9.58 -19.58 14.76
N VAL A 434 -10.77 -19.03 14.51
CA VAL A 434 -11.79 -19.73 13.72
C VAL A 434 -11.28 -20.00 12.31
N GLY A 435 -10.63 -19.03 11.68
CA GLY A 435 -10.03 -19.18 10.36
C GLY A 435 -8.98 -20.29 10.27
N GLU A 436 -8.12 -20.45 11.29
CA GLU A 436 -7.18 -21.58 11.38
C GLU A 436 -7.92 -22.93 11.34
N ARG A 437 -9.00 -23.08 12.12
CA ARG A 437 -9.85 -24.28 12.14
C ARG A 437 -10.58 -24.51 10.82
N VAL A 438 -11.13 -23.46 10.22
CA VAL A 438 -11.81 -23.55 8.91
C VAL A 438 -10.82 -24.03 7.84
N ARG A 439 -9.62 -23.46 7.80
CA ARG A 439 -8.59 -23.82 6.80
C ARG A 439 -8.01 -25.21 7.01
N SER A 440 -7.90 -25.70 8.25
CA SER A 440 -7.35 -27.05 8.51
C SER A 440 -8.21 -28.19 7.95
N THR A 441 -9.48 -27.93 7.67
CA THR A 441 -10.43 -28.88 7.08
C THR A 441 -10.91 -28.48 5.68
N ARG A 442 -10.38 -27.39 5.13
CA ARG A 442 -10.77 -26.86 3.82
C ARG A 442 -10.18 -27.72 2.69
N PRO A 443 -11.01 -28.20 1.74
CA PRO A 443 -10.49 -28.90 0.56
C PRO A 443 -9.58 -28.00 -0.29
N ALA A 444 -8.61 -28.60 -0.98
CA ALA A 444 -7.79 -27.87 -1.94
C ALA A 444 -8.66 -27.31 -3.08
N GLY A 445 -8.46 -26.03 -3.42
CA GLY A 445 -9.21 -25.35 -4.47
C GLY A 445 -10.62 -24.88 -4.08
N ASP A 446 -11.01 -24.99 -2.81
CA ASP A 446 -12.27 -24.41 -2.30
C ASP A 446 -12.28 -22.88 -2.52
N GLN A 447 -13.41 -22.36 -3.00
CA GLN A 447 -13.59 -20.93 -3.32
C GLN A 447 -14.46 -20.21 -2.28
N GLY A 448 -14.93 -20.92 -1.26
CA GLY A 448 -15.90 -20.39 -0.32
C GLY A 448 -17.29 -20.13 -0.95
N PRO A 449 -18.27 -19.78 -0.10
CA PRO A 449 -19.61 -19.43 -0.55
C PRO A 449 -19.66 -18.02 -1.17
N LEU A 450 -20.59 -17.78 -2.10
CA LEU A 450 -20.93 -16.41 -2.52
C LEU A 450 -22.03 -15.89 -1.60
N TYR A 451 -21.67 -15.08 -0.59
CA TYR A 451 -22.65 -14.56 0.37
C TYR A 451 -23.13 -13.15 -0.07
N PRO A 452 -24.42 -12.97 -0.43
CA PRO A 452 -24.89 -11.77 -1.12
C PRO A 452 -24.67 -10.47 -0.34
N PHE A 453 -24.95 -10.49 0.97
CA PHE A 453 -24.77 -9.33 1.85
C PHE A 453 -23.30 -8.92 1.94
N THR A 454 -22.39 -9.89 2.11
CA THR A 454 -20.94 -9.66 2.11
C THR A 454 -20.47 -9.09 0.77
N ALA A 455 -20.95 -9.65 -0.34
CA ALA A 455 -20.64 -9.14 -1.67
C ALA A 455 -21.10 -7.68 -1.84
N GLY A 456 -22.28 -7.33 -1.35
CA GLY A 456 -22.79 -5.96 -1.37
C GLY A 456 -21.90 -4.97 -0.60
N VAL A 457 -21.45 -5.32 0.61
CA VAL A 457 -20.52 -4.47 1.39
C VAL A 457 -19.16 -4.33 0.72
N PHE A 458 -18.57 -5.44 0.26
CA PHE A 458 -17.24 -5.43 -0.35
C PHE A 458 -17.22 -4.65 -1.67
N VAL A 459 -18.23 -4.85 -2.52
CA VAL A 459 -18.35 -4.13 -3.80
C VAL A 459 -18.71 -2.66 -3.58
N ALA A 460 -19.46 -2.30 -2.54
CA ALA A 460 -19.69 -0.90 -2.17
C ALA A 460 -18.41 -0.20 -1.75
N LEU A 461 -17.57 -0.85 -0.93
CA LEU A 461 -16.26 -0.32 -0.55
C LEU A 461 -15.36 -0.12 -1.79
N MET A 462 -15.29 -1.11 -2.68
CA MET A 462 -14.50 -1.03 -3.92
C MET A 462 -14.96 0.14 -4.81
N MET A 463 -16.28 0.29 -5.01
CA MET A 463 -16.84 1.38 -5.81
C MET A 463 -16.67 2.75 -5.15
N ALA A 464 -16.77 2.84 -3.82
CA ALA A 464 -16.50 4.07 -3.08
C ALA A 464 -15.04 4.51 -3.25
N GLN A 465 -14.09 3.57 -3.22
CA GLN A 465 -12.67 3.86 -3.45
C GLN A 465 -12.42 4.37 -4.88
N ILE A 466 -13.00 3.68 -5.87
CA ILE A 466 -12.93 4.10 -7.29
C ILE A 466 -13.42 5.53 -7.47
N GLU A 467 -14.55 5.88 -6.85
CA GLU A 467 -15.13 7.21 -6.99
C GLU A 467 -14.28 8.29 -6.31
N ILE A 468 -13.67 8.01 -5.14
CA ILE A 468 -12.73 8.94 -4.50
C ILE A 468 -11.53 9.21 -5.41
N LEU A 469 -10.86 8.17 -5.92
CA LEU A 469 -9.69 8.35 -6.79
C LEU A 469 -10.06 9.05 -8.10
N ARG A 470 -11.22 8.73 -8.68
CA ARG A 470 -11.76 9.42 -9.87
C ARG A 470 -11.93 10.91 -9.60
N LYS A 471 -12.58 11.28 -8.48
CA LYS A 471 -12.80 12.69 -8.10
C LYS A 471 -11.51 13.42 -7.74
N LYS A 472 -10.48 12.69 -7.29
CA LYS A 472 -9.15 13.22 -7.00
C LYS A 472 -8.22 13.25 -8.23
N GLY A 473 -8.69 12.82 -9.39
CA GLY A 473 -8.02 13.04 -10.68
C GLY A 473 -6.99 11.99 -11.09
N HIS A 474 -7.09 10.78 -10.54
CA HIS A 474 -6.24 9.64 -10.94
C HIS A 474 -6.66 9.06 -12.29
N SER A 475 -5.72 8.43 -13.01
CA SER A 475 -6.01 7.73 -14.27
C SER A 475 -6.81 6.45 -14.00
N TYR A 476 -7.51 5.93 -15.01
CA TYR A 476 -8.24 4.67 -14.85
C TYR A 476 -7.30 3.49 -14.63
N SER A 477 -6.13 3.44 -15.28
CA SER A 477 -5.15 2.37 -15.01
C SER A 477 -4.71 2.38 -13.55
N GLU A 478 -4.44 3.56 -12.98
CA GLU A 478 -4.08 3.68 -11.56
C GLU A 478 -5.26 3.29 -10.65
N ILE A 479 -6.45 3.82 -10.90
CA ILE A 479 -7.67 3.50 -10.13
C ILE A 479 -7.96 2.00 -10.10
N ILE A 480 -7.92 1.35 -11.27
CA ILE A 480 -8.27 -0.06 -11.42
C ILE A 480 -7.22 -0.95 -10.76
N ASN A 481 -5.93 -0.64 -10.90
CA ASN A 481 -4.89 -1.43 -10.23
C ASN A 481 -4.98 -1.28 -8.70
N GLU A 482 -5.12 -0.06 -8.19
CA GLU A 482 -5.14 0.26 -6.75
C GLU A 482 -6.44 -0.10 -6.03
N SER A 483 -7.52 -0.37 -6.77
CA SER A 483 -8.84 -0.65 -6.18
C SER A 483 -9.40 -2.01 -6.52
N VAL A 484 -8.92 -2.65 -7.59
CA VAL A 484 -9.50 -3.89 -8.13
C VAL A 484 -8.43 -4.96 -8.31
N ILE A 485 -7.50 -4.76 -9.25
CA ILE A 485 -6.58 -5.82 -9.70
C ILE A 485 -5.66 -6.24 -8.57
N GLU A 486 -5.01 -5.30 -7.88
CA GLU A 486 -4.07 -5.65 -6.81
C GLU A 486 -4.77 -6.43 -5.67
N ALA A 487 -5.98 -6.01 -5.30
CA ALA A 487 -6.77 -6.71 -4.28
C ALA A 487 -7.02 -8.17 -4.68
N VAL A 488 -7.53 -8.42 -5.90
CA VAL A 488 -8.02 -9.76 -6.29
C VAL A 488 -6.96 -10.67 -6.87
N ASP A 489 -5.91 -10.13 -7.48
CA ASP A 489 -4.86 -10.90 -8.17
C ASP A 489 -3.54 -10.99 -7.38
N SER A 490 -3.30 -10.10 -6.41
CA SER A 490 -2.09 -10.12 -5.57
C SER A 490 -2.39 -10.40 -4.11
N LEU A 491 -3.27 -9.63 -3.46
CA LEU A 491 -3.35 -9.57 -1.99
C LEU A 491 -4.30 -10.63 -1.39
N ASN A 492 -5.56 -10.66 -1.84
CA ASN A 492 -6.58 -11.58 -1.33
C ASN A 492 -6.17 -13.05 -1.37
N PRO A 493 -5.42 -13.55 -2.37
CA PRO A 493 -4.90 -14.92 -2.35
C PRO A 493 -4.06 -15.26 -1.11
N PHE A 494 -3.32 -14.31 -0.54
CA PHE A 494 -2.56 -14.53 0.70
C PHE A 494 -3.47 -14.60 1.92
N MET A 495 -4.51 -13.75 1.98
CA MET A 495 -5.50 -13.83 3.06
C MET A 495 -6.31 -15.13 2.97
N HIS A 496 -6.63 -15.59 1.76
CA HIS A 496 -7.25 -16.89 1.53
C HIS A 496 -6.35 -18.04 2.01
N ALA A 497 -5.04 -17.96 1.75
CA ALA A 497 -4.09 -18.99 2.12
C ALA A 497 -3.94 -19.13 3.64
N ARG A 498 -3.73 -18.01 4.37
CA ARG A 498 -3.34 -18.05 5.80
C ARG A 498 -3.91 -16.93 6.68
N GLY A 499 -4.96 -16.24 6.25
CA GLY A 499 -5.61 -15.18 7.01
C GLY A 499 -4.91 -13.82 6.90
N VAL A 500 -5.46 -12.81 7.58
CA VAL A 500 -5.12 -11.40 7.34
C VAL A 500 -3.65 -11.06 7.55
N SER A 501 -3.00 -11.62 8.57
CA SER A 501 -1.57 -11.37 8.84
C SER A 501 -0.70 -11.80 7.66
N PHE A 502 -1.02 -12.92 7.00
CA PHE A 502 -0.26 -13.40 5.86
C PHE A 502 -0.38 -12.49 4.63
N MET A 503 -1.45 -11.72 4.52
CA MET A 503 -1.60 -10.67 3.51
C MET A 503 -0.93 -9.36 3.94
N VAL A 504 -1.32 -8.84 5.10
CA VAL A 504 -0.88 -7.53 5.61
C VAL A 504 0.62 -7.51 5.91
N ASP A 505 1.13 -8.49 6.66
CA ASP A 505 2.50 -8.45 7.15
C ASP A 505 3.54 -8.83 6.09
N ASN A 506 3.11 -9.39 4.94
CA ASN A 506 3.97 -9.54 3.75
C ASN A 506 4.18 -8.23 2.97
N CYS A 507 3.33 -7.22 3.19
CA CYS A 507 3.44 -5.91 2.55
C CYS A 507 4.53 -5.01 3.18
N SER A 508 4.63 -3.75 2.74
CA SER A 508 5.60 -2.78 3.23
C SER A 508 5.34 -2.39 4.71
N THR A 509 6.30 -1.74 5.37
CA THR A 509 6.07 -1.22 6.72
C THR A 509 4.98 -0.14 6.74
N THR A 510 4.90 0.68 5.70
CA THR A 510 3.88 1.72 5.50
C THR A 510 2.49 1.09 5.40
N ALA A 511 2.36 0.03 4.58
CA ALA A 511 1.14 -0.76 4.44
C ALA A 511 0.68 -1.37 5.76
N ARG A 512 1.60 -1.99 6.48
CA ARG A 512 1.32 -2.66 7.76
C ARG A 512 0.85 -1.69 8.83
N LEU A 513 1.45 -0.49 8.89
CA LEU A 513 1.03 0.58 9.78
C LEU A 513 -0.32 1.16 9.35
N GLY A 514 -0.51 1.38 8.06
CA GLY A 514 -1.76 1.88 7.47
C GLY A 514 -2.94 0.97 7.77
N SER A 515 -2.83 -0.32 7.46
CA SER A 515 -3.86 -1.32 7.75
C SER A 515 -4.23 -1.32 9.24
N ARG A 516 -3.24 -1.31 10.16
CA ARG A 516 -3.48 -1.29 11.61
C ARG A 516 -4.14 0.00 12.11
N LYS A 517 -3.85 1.15 11.48
CA LYS A 517 -4.45 2.45 11.85
C LYS A 517 -5.89 2.56 11.33
N TRP A 518 -6.15 2.09 10.11
CA TRP A 518 -7.39 2.39 9.39
C TRP A 518 -8.42 1.25 9.41
N ALA A 519 -8.03 -0.02 9.55
CA ALA A 519 -8.99 -1.13 9.65
C ALA A 519 -10.04 -0.93 10.77
N PRO A 520 -9.68 -0.48 11.99
CA PRO A 520 -10.68 -0.21 13.02
C PRO A 520 -11.69 0.88 12.62
N ARG A 521 -11.31 1.84 11.78
CA ARG A 521 -12.19 2.94 11.34
C ARG A 521 -13.30 2.41 10.44
N PHE A 522 -12.97 1.49 9.53
CA PHE A 522 -13.95 0.83 8.67
C PHE A 522 -14.87 -0.11 9.44
N ASP A 523 -14.33 -0.89 10.39
CA ASP A 523 -15.15 -1.72 11.27
C ASP A 523 -16.18 -0.87 12.03
N TYR A 524 -15.73 0.20 12.68
CA TYR A 524 -16.59 1.06 13.47
C TYR A 524 -17.63 1.77 12.61
N ILE A 525 -17.26 2.34 11.46
CA ILE A 525 -18.24 3.10 10.68
C ILE A 525 -19.30 2.20 10.05
N LEU A 526 -18.94 0.99 9.63
CA LEU A 526 -19.91 0.01 9.15
C LEU A 526 -20.87 -0.39 10.27
N THR A 527 -20.33 -0.70 11.45
CA THR A 527 -21.14 -1.09 12.60
C THR A 527 -22.08 0.04 13.06
N GLN A 528 -21.59 1.28 13.12
CA GLN A 528 -22.32 2.44 13.62
C GLN A 528 -23.35 3.00 12.65
N GLN A 529 -23.07 2.94 11.34
CA GLN A 529 -23.92 3.57 10.33
C GLN A 529 -24.56 2.55 9.40
N ALA A 530 -23.75 1.75 8.67
CA ALA A 530 -24.27 0.87 7.63
C ALA A 530 -25.19 -0.22 8.21
N MET A 531 -24.73 -0.92 9.25
CA MET A 531 -25.51 -1.99 9.89
C MET A 531 -26.76 -1.44 10.57
N VAL A 532 -26.67 -0.27 11.22
CA VAL A 532 -27.83 0.43 11.80
C VAL A 532 -28.86 0.80 10.72
N ALA A 533 -28.43 1.30 9.56
CA ALA A 533 -29.32 1.62 8.46
C ALA A 533 -30.04 0.37 7.91
N VAL A 534 -29.33 -0.75 7.81
CA VAL A 534 -29.86 -2.06 7.41
C VAL A 534 -30.91 -2.57 8.39
N ASP A 535 -30.66 -2.44 9.70
CA ASP A 535 -31.53 -2.92 10.77
C ASP A 535 -32.79 -2.04 10.92
N ASN A 536 -32.65 -0.73 10.68
CA ASN A 536 -33.78 0.20 10.63
C ASN A 536 -34.65 0.07 9.36
N GLY A 537 -34.30 -0.84 8.44
CA GLY A 537 -35.05 -1.02 7.19
C GLY A 537 -35.00 0.22 6.28
N THR A 538 -33.88 0.94 6.29
CA THR A 538 -33.71 2.14 5.44
C THR A 538 -33.96 1.78 3.97
N PRO A 539 -34.77 2.55 3.23
CA PRO A 539 -35.05 2.27 1.82
C PRO A 539 -33.76 2.21 0.98
N ILE A 540 -33.71 1.25 0.05
CA ILE A 540 -32.60 1.13 -0.91
C ILE A 540 -32.52 2.39 -1.75
N ASN A 541 -31.33 3.00 -1.81
CA ASN A 541 -31.04 4.13 -2.68
C ASN A 541 -30.94 3.64 -4.13
N ARG A 542 -32.02 3.83 -4.90
CA ARG A 542 -32.13 3.37 -6.28
C ARG A 542 -31.16 4.07 -7.24
N ASP A 543 -30.84 5.34 -6.99
CA ASP A 543 -29.85 6.07 -7.79
C ASP A 543 -28.46 5.46 -7.60
N LEU A 544 -28.10 5.10 -6.37
CA LEU A 544 -26.82 4.46 -6.08
C LEU A 544 -26.68 3.10 -6.79
N ILE A 545 -27.74 2.28 -6.78
CA ILE A 545 -27.76 1.00 -7.49
C ILE A 545 -27.71 1.22 -9.02
N SER A 546 -28.48 2.17 -9.54
CA SER A 546 -28.46 2.50 -10.97
C SER A 546 -27.08 2.99 -11.43
N ASN A 547 -26.43 3.84 -10.63
CA ASN A 547 -25.08 4.32 -10.87
C ASN A 547 -24.07 3.17 -10.83
N PHE A 548 -24.17 2.27 -9.84
CA PHE A 548 -23.34 1.07 -9.81
C PHE A 548 -23.49 0.24 -11.08
N LEU A 549 -24.72 -0.06 -11.51
CA LEU A 549 -24.97 -0.92 -12.67
C LEU A 549 -24.51 -0.30 -13.99
N SER A 550 -24.50 1.03 -14.09
CA SER A 550 -24.13 1.78 -15.29
C SER A 550 -22.74 2.40 -15.25
N ASP A 551 -21.96 2.20 -14.16
CA ASP A 551 -20.67 2.86 -14.00
C ASP A 551 -19.70 2.43 -15.12
N PRO A 552 -19.05 3.39 -15.80
CA PRO A 552 -18.18 3.09 -16.93
C PRO A 552 -16.91 2.31 -16.53
N VAL A 553 -16.58 2.25 -15.24
CA VAL A 553 -15.43 1.47 -14.73
C VAL A 553 -15.56 -0.01 -15.06
N HIS A 554 -16.77 -0.56 -15.17
CA HIS A 554 -16.94 -1.98 -15.52
C HIS A 554 -16.40 -2.30 -16.91
N GLY A 555 -16.60 -1.39 -17.87
CA GLY A 555 -16.03 -1.50 -19.21
C GLY A 555 -14.50 -1.35 -19.20
N ALA A 556 -13.98 -0.39 -18.42
CA ALA A 556 -12.55 -0.17 -18.28
C ALA A 556 -11.83 -1.37 -17.60
N ILE A 557 -12.43 -1.97 -16.56
CA ILE A 557 -11.91 -3.19 -15.91
C ILE A 557 -11.79 -4.33 -16.91
N LYS A 558 -12.78 -4.49 -17.80
CA LYS A 558 -12.72 -5.53 -18.84
C LYS A 558 -11.53 -5.33 -19.77
N VAL A 559 -11.25 -4.10 -20.19
CA VAL A 559 -10.07 -3.79 -21.03
C VAL A 559 -8.78 -4.10 -20.28
N CYS A 560 -8.66 -3.71 -18.99
CA CYS A 560 -7.48 -4.04 -18.18
C CYS A 560 -7.33 -5.55 -17.94
N ALA A 561 -8.45 -6.28 -17.79
CA ALA A 561 -8.45 -7.73 -17.58
C ALA A 561 -7.95 -8.49 -18.82
N GLU A 562 -8.00 -7.92 -20.02
CA GLU A 562 -7.39 -8.50 -21.22
C GLU A 562 -5.85 -8.39 -21.22
N LEU A 563 -5.29 -7.54 -20.35
CA LEU A 563 -3.84 -7.33 -20.19
C LEU A 563 -3.24 -8.13 -19.02
N ARG A 564 -4.09 -8.84 -18.26
CA ARG A 564 -3.64 -9.65 -17.11
C ARG A 564 -2.80 -10.84 -17.58
N PRO A 565 -1.89 -11.37 -16.74
CA PRO A 565 -1.20 -12.60 -17.07
C PRO A 565 -2.19 -13.77 -17.17
N THR A 566 -1.90 -14.74 -18.04
CA THR A 566 -2.77 -15.91 -18.25
C THR A 566 -2.75 -16.91 -17.09
N VAL A 567 -1.87 -16.70 -16.11
CA VAL A 567 -1.71 -17.54 -14.92
C VAL A 567 -2.17 -16.80 -13.67
N ASP A 568 -2.96 -17.48 -12.86
CA ASP A 568 -3.31 -17.00 -11.53
C ASP A 568 -2.15 -17.28 -10.55
N ILE A 569 -2.00 -16.43 -9.54
CA ILE A 569 -0.98 -16.63 -8.52
C ILE A 569 -1.26 -17.90 -7.71
N SER A 570 -0.23 -18.73 -7.55
CA SER A 570 -0.27 -19.88 -6.66
C SER A 570 0.40 -19.54 -5.33
N VAL A 571 -0.38 -19.44 -4.25
CA VAL A 571 0.10 -19.14 -2.90
C VAL A 571 -0.18 -20.33 -1.97
N PRO A 572 0.76 -21.27 -1.82
CA PRO A 572 0.58 -22.37 -0.88
C PRO A 572 0.79 -21.90 0.57
N PRO A 573 0.20 -22.58 1.58
CA PRO A 573 0.38 -22.20 2.99
C PRO A 573 1.84 -22.21 3.46
N ASP A 574 2.65 -23.12 2.92
CA ASP A 574 4.09 -23.30 3.19
C ASP A 574 4.99 -22.48 2.25
N ALA A 575 4.46 -21.40 1.65
CA ALA A 575 5.20 -20.55 0.72
C ALA A 575 6.56 -20.12 1.28
N ASP A 576 7.63 -20.41 0.55
CA ASP A 576 9.02 -20.07 0.86
C ASP A 576 9.43 -18.68 0.34
N PHE A 577 8.69 -18.15 -0.63
CA PHE A 577 8.91 -16.85 -1.26
C PHE A 577 8.36 -15.66 -0.47
N VAL A 578 7.73 -15.89 0.69
CA VAL A 578 7.26 -14.83 1.61
C VAL A 578 8.38 -14.29 2.49
N ARG A 579 8.08 -13.25 3.28
CA ARG A 579 9.02 -12.72 4.27
C ARG A 579 9.54 -13.84 5.19
N PRO A 580 10.85 -13.89 5.51
CA PRO A 580 11.43 -14.96 6.31
C PRO A 580 10.69 -15.23 7.63
N GLU A 581 10.25 -14.17 8.32
CA GLU A 581 9.51 -14.25 9.58
C GLU A 581 8.08 -14.82 9.46
N LEU A 582 7.54 -14.96 8.24
CA LEU A 582 6.19 -15.49 7.98
C LEU A 582 6.21 -16.90 7.36
N ARG A 583 7.38 -17.42 6.97
CA ARG A 583 7.55 -18.79 6.50
C ARG A 583 7.19 -19.74 7.64
N SER A 584 6.32 -20.72 7.38
CA SER A 584 6.11 -21.81 8.34
C SER A 584 7.33 -22.73 8.29
N SER A 585 7.96 -22.98 9.42
CA SER A 585 8.91 -24.09 9.55
C SER A 585 8.12 -25.39 9.44
N ASN A 586 8.47 -26.22 8.45
CA ASN A 586 8.04 -27.63 8.38
C ASN A 586 8.53 -28.41 9.61
#